data_AF-A0A6F8ZSZ0-F1
#
_entry.id   AF-A0A6F8ZSZ0-F1
#
_cell.length_a   1.000
_cell.length_b   1.000
_cell.length_c   1.000
_cell.angle_alpha   90.00
_cell.angle_beta   90.00
_cell.angle_gamma   90.00
#
_symmetry.space_group_name_H-M   'P 1'
#
loop_
_entity.id
_entity.type
_entity.pdbx_description
1 polymer ?
#
loop_
_entity_poly.entity_id
_entity_poly.type
_entity_poly.pdbx_seq_one_letter_code
_entity_poly.pdbx_strand_id
1 'polypeptide(L)'
;MVQLVGSLRKELADSLSACRVLVVGAGGIGCELLKNLVLTGFKNIEVIDLDTIDVSNLNRQFLFQKKHVGNPDYNVEFFRNFMLVMNALDNRAARNHVNRMCLAADIPLIESGTAGYLGQVTVIKKGLTECYECQPKPTQKTFPGCTIRNTPSEPIHCIVWAKYLFNKRLLCTLGFIEVSCLLFSGNPADTEARATASDQDGDIKRVSTKDWARSTGYDAVKLFNKVGFTCPQEVTGTGLKDQQVLGVAGYSQLFSRSVETLRSMLADKGDGAELVWDKDDPPAMDFVTAAANLRMHIFSMNMKSRFDIKWNIIPAIATTNAVIAGLIVLEALKILSGDVEQCRTIFLNKQPNPRKKLLVPCALDPPSANCYVCASKPEVTVKLNVHKTLVLALQDKILKEKFGMVAPDVQIEDGKGTILISSEEGETE
;
A
#
# COMPACT_ATOMS: atom_id res chain seq x y z
N MET A 1 -24.31 32.79 13.18
CA MET A 1 -23.83 31.40 13.39
C MET A 1 -25.06 30.50 13.33
N VAL A 2 -25.31 29.84 12.20
CA VAL A 2 -26.56 29.09 11.96
C VAL A 2 -26.49 27.77 12.74
N GLN A 3 -27.28 27.63 13.80
CA GLN A 3 -27.49 26.35 14.48
C GLN A 3 -28.32 25.45 13.56
N LEU A 4 -27.68 24.47 12.93
CA LEU A 4 -28.34 23.40 12.17
C LEU A 4 -28.81 22.24 13.07
N VAL A 5 -28.91 22.44 14.38
CA VAL A 5 -29.39 21.43 15.35
C VAL A 5 -30.90 21.62 15.55
N GLY A 6 -31.69 21.42 14.48
CA GLY A 6 -33.15 21.64 14.49
C GLY A 6 -33.99 20.36 14.36
N SER A 7 -33.40 19.21 14.07
CA SER A 7 -34.15 17.99 13.70
C SER A 7 -33.78 16.72 14.49
N LEU A 8 -32.68 16.72 15.25
CA LEU A 8 -32.29 15.59 16.10
C LEU A 8 -32.97 15.69 17.46
N ARG A 9 -33.31 14.54 18.05
CA ARG A 9 -33.82 14.48 19.42
C ARG A 9 -32.78 15.09 20.37
N LYS A 10 -33.24 15.82 21.38
CA LYS A 10 -32.37 16.55 22.32
C LYS A 10 -31.29 15.65 22.94
N GLU A 11 -31.64 14.45 23.38
CA GLU A 11 -30.72 13.47 23.96
C GLU A 11 -29.56 13.10 23.00
N LEU A 12 -29.87 12.93 21.72
CA LEU A 12 -28.86 12.65 20.70
C LEU A 12 -28.00 13.89 20.43
N ALA A 13 -28.60 15.07 20.36
CA ALA A 13 -27.85 16.33 20.20
C ALA A 13 -26.88 16.60 21.37
N ASP A 14 -27.32 16.30 22.60
CA ASP A 14 -26.49 16.40 23.80
C ASP A 14 -25.34 15.38 23.73
N SER A 15 -25.64 14.13 23.35
CA SER A 15 -24.64 13.07 23.14
C SER A 15 -23.60 13.45 22.09
N LEU A 16 -24.02 14.03 20.97
CA LEU A 16 -23.11 14.52 19.91
C LEU A 16 -22.15 15.59 20.41
N SER A 17 -22.63 16.48 21.29
CA SER A 17 -21.82 17.57 21.83
C SER A 17 -20.78 17.11 22.85
N ALA A 18 -21.07 16.02 23.59
CA ALA A 18 -20.20 15.47 24.62
C ALA A 18 -19.27 14.37 24.08
N CYS A 19 -19.68 13.66 23.02
CA CYS A 19 -18.90 12.53 22.51
C CYS A 19 -17.56 13.00 21.93
N ARG A 20 -16.51 12.23 22.23
CA ARG A 20 -15.20 12.35 21.58
C ARG A 20 -15.09 11.26 20.53
N VAL A 21 -14.81 11.63 19.30
CA VAL A 21 -14.69 10.70 18.17
C VAL A 21 -13.32 10.83 17.51
N LEU A 22 -12.84 9.71 16.96
CA LEU A 22 -11.58 9.65 16.22
C LEU A 22 -11.86 9.38 14.75
N VAL A 23 -11.32 10.23 13.87
CA VAL A 23 -11.28 10.02 12.43
C VAL A 23 -9.86 9.65 12.02
N VAL A 24 -9.70 8.46 11.42
CA VAL A 24 -8.39 7.96 10.96
C VAL A 24 -8.33 8.00 9.44
N GLY A 25 -7.54 8.93 8.90
CA GLY A 25 -7.40 9.28 7.49
C GLY A 25 -8.06 10.62 7.18
N ALA A 26 -7.30 11.56 6.61
CA ALA A 26 -7.79 12.88 6.19
C ALA A 26 -7.79 13.03 4.65
N GLY A 27 -7.87 11.90 3.92
CA GLY A 27 -8.02 11.85 2.47
C GLY A 27 -9.43 12.17 1.95
N GLY A 28 -9.78 11.65 0.78
CA GLY A 28 -11.02 11.99 0.08
C GLY A 28 -12.30 11.73 0.90
N ILE A 29 -12.38 10.61 1.63
CA ILE A 29 -13.50 10.33 2.55
C ILE A 29 -13.37 11.20 3.81
N GLY A 30 -12.14 11.33 4.34
CA GLY A 30 -11.85 12.04 5.58
C GLY A 30 -12.32 13.50 5.56
N CYS A 31 -12.01 14.26 4.50
CA CYS A 31 -12.46 15.65 4.40
C CYS A 31 -13.99 15.80 4.35
N GLU A 32 -14.66 14.96 3.56
CA GLU A 32 -16.14 14.95 3.49
C GLU A 32 -16.75 14.55 4.83
N LEU A 33 -16.15 13.57 5.51
CA LEU A 33 -16.57 13.11 6.82
C LEU A 33 -16.44 14.21 7.88
N LEU A 34 -15.29 14.91 7.94
CA LEU A 34 -15.08 16.01 8.88
C LEU A 34 -16.09 17.13 8.69
N LYS A 35 -16.36 17.53 7.43
CA LYS A 35 -17.44 18.47 7.11
C LYS A 35 -18.78 17.98 7.66
N ASN A 36 -19.13 16.73 7.38
CA ASN A 36 -20.43 16.17 7.78
C ASN A 36 -20.55 16.09 9.31
N LEU A 37 -19.50 15.68 10.02
CA LEU A 37 -19.48 15.61 11.49
C LEU A 37 -19.71 16.98 12.11
N VAL A 38 -18.96 18.00 11.68
CA VAL A 38 -19.10 19.37 12.21
C VAL A 38 -20.50 19.93 11.92
N LEU A 39 -21.01 19.75 10.70
CA LEU A 39 -22.36 20.21 10.32
C LEU A 39 -23.49 19.44 11.04
N THR A 40 -23.23 18.20 11.47
CA THR A 40 -24.18 17.38 12.24
C THR A 40 -24.16 17.74 13.73
N GLY A 41 -23.12 18.42 14.22
CA GLY A 41 -23.03 18.91 15.60
C GLY A 41 -22.00 18.22 16.49
N PHE A 42 -21.14 17.35 15.92
CA PHE A 42 -19.99 16.80 16.65
C PHE A 42 -18.99 17.92 16.98
N LYS A 43 -18.59 18.01 18.25
CA LYS A 43 -17.68 19.08 18.73
C LYS A 43 -16.25 18.58 19.01
N ASN A 44 -16.10 17.37 19.55
CA ASN A 44 -14.81 16.83 19.95
C ASN A 44 -14.35 15.79 18.94
N ILE A 45 -13.71 16.24 17.86
CA ILE A 45 -13.24 15.40 16.76
C ILE A 45 -11.70 15.40 16.79
N GLU A 46 -11.10 14.24 17.01
CA GLU A 46 -9.68 14.02 16.83
C GLU A 46 -9.44 13.46 15.43
N VAL A 47 -8.39 13.94 14.75
CA VAL A 47 -8.06 13.50 13.39
C VAL A 47 -6.62 13.05 13.34
N ILE A 48 -6.40 11.83 12.85
CA ILE A 48 -5.07 11.28 12.57
C ILE A 48 -5.02 10.93 11.09
N ASP A 49 -4.01 11.39 10.37
CA ASP A 49 -3.67 10.88 9.04
C ASP A 49 -2.30 10.20 9.09
N LEU A 50 -2.20 9.03 8.46
CA LEU A 50 -1.02 8.16 8.52
C LEU A 50 -0.12 8.29 7.28
N ASP A 51 -0.40 9.27 6.40
CA ASP A 51 0.35 9.56 5.17
C ASP A 51 1.24 10.83 5.26
N THR A 52 2.10 11.01 4.26
CA THR A 52 2.90 12.22 4.04
C THR A 52 2.19 13.14 3.04
N ILE A 53 2.05 14.45 3.34
CA ILE A 53 1.48 15.45 2.41
C ILE A 53 2.26 15.48 1.09
N ASP A 54 1.58 15.18 -0.02
CA ASP A 54 2.08 15.32 -1.39
C ASP A 54 1.31 16.39 -2.19
N VAL A 55 1.95 17.00 -3.21
CA VAL A 55 1.34 18.06 -4.06
C VAL A 55 0.08 17.58 -4.80
N SER A 56 0.05 16.31 -5.21
CA SER A 56 -1.15 15.67 -5.80
C SER A 56 -2.28 15.44 -4.79
N ASN A 57 -1.98 15.58 -3.50
CA ASN A 57 -2.93 15.44 -2.39
C ASN A 57 -3.41 16.80 -1.87
N LEU A 58 -2.79 17.91 -2.26
CA LEU A 58 -3.19 19.28 -1.88
C LEU A 58 -4.60 19.66 -2.33
N ASN A 59 -5.20 18.95 -3.29
CA ASN A 59 -6.60 19.15 -3.64
C ASN A 59 -7.59 18.52 -2.65
N ARG A 60 -7.11 17.76 -1.64
CA ARG A 60 -7.97 17.00 -0.71
C ARG A 60 -7.35 16.57 0.64
N GLN A 61 -6.17 17.05 1.03
CA GLN A 61 -5.49 16.69 2.29
C GLN A 61 -4.72 17.91 2.83
N PHE A 62 -4.99 18.33 4.07
CA PHE A 62 -4.38 19.52 4.68
C PHE A 62 -3.67 19.26 6.02
N LEU A 63 -3.56 18.01 6.48
CA LEU A 63 -3.11 17.69 7.84
C LEU A 63 -2.13 16.47 7.90
N PHE A 64 -0.85 16.76 8.19
CA PHE A 64 0.19 15.90 8.83
C PHE A 64 1.14 14.96 8.02
N GLN A 65 2.11 14.36 8.74
CA GLN A 65 3.41 13.81 8.29
C GLN A 65 3.65 12.35 8.78
N LYS A 66 4.56 11.62 8.10
CA LYS A 66 4.94 10.19 8.25
C LYS A 66 5.34 9.68 9.65
N LYS A 67 5.73 10.55 10.58
CA LYS A 67 6.29 10.18 11.90
C LYS A 67 5.25 9.63 12.91
N HIS A 68 3.98 9.56 12.55
CA HIS A 68 2.90 9.15 13.46
C HIS A 68 2.51 7.67 13.34
N VAL A 69 2.99 6.95 12.32
CA VAL A 69 2.74 5.52 12.14
C VAL A 69 3.57 4.72 13.15
N GLY A 70 2.92 4.02 14.08
CA GLY A 70 3.60 3.23 15.11
C GLY A 70 4.12 4.06 16.29
N ASN A 71 3.67 5.31 16.46
CA ASN A 71 3.98 6.07 17.67
C ASN A 71 3.37 5.33 18.89
N PRO A 72 4.17 4.98 19.93
CA PRO A 72 3.67 4.34 21.16
C PRO A 72 2.59 5.15 21.89
N ASP A 73 2.46 6.45 21.59
CA ASP A 73 1.40 7.30 22.12
C ASP A 73 -0.01 6.87 21.64
N TYR A 74 -0.13 6.17 20.50
CA TYR A 74 -1.42 5.70 19.96
C TYR A 74 -1.75 4.26 20.39
N ASN A 75 -1.53 3.96 21.67
CA ASN A 75 -1.79 2.64 22.26
C ASN A 75 -3.29 2.45 22.62
N VAL A 76 -3.61 1.32 23.27
CA VAL A 76 -5.00 0.97 23.64
C VAL A 76 -5.63 2.05 24.53
N GLU A 77 -4.84 2.66 25.41
CA GLU A 77 -5.33 3.71 26.32
C GLU A 77 -5.70 4.99 25.56
N PHE A 78 -4.95 5.33 24.50
CA PHE A 78 -5.36 6.40 23.59
C PHE A 78 -6.73 6.12 22.99
N PHE A 79 -6.95 4.91 22.45
CA PHE A 79 -8.22 4.54 21.80
C PHE A 79 -9.42 4.53 22.76
N ARG A 80 -9.22 4.20 24.04
CA ARG A 80 -10.28 4.22 25.07
C ARG A 80 -10.87 5.60 25.33
N ASN A 81 -10.19 6.68 24.95
CA ASN A 81 -10.70 8.04 25.11
C ASN A 81 -11.81 8.40 24.12
N PHE A 82 -12.13 7.53 23.16
CA PHE A 82 -13.10 7.79 22.11
C PHE A 82 -14.35 6.91 22.27
N MET A 83 -15.51 7.49 22.01
CA MET A 83 -16.78 6.73 21.97
C MET A 83 -16.96 5.99 20.63
N LEU A 84 -16.33 6.48 19.58
CA LEU A 84 -16.47 5.97 18.22
C LEU A 84 -15.20 6.27 17.41
N VAL A 85 -14.75 5.28 16.64
CA VAL A 85 -13.67 5.44 15.65
C VAL A 85 -14.24 5.28 14.24
N MET A 86 -13.79 6.12 13.32
CA MET A 86 -14.21 6.11 11.92
C MET A 86 -13.00 6.03 11.00
N ASN A 87 -12.89 4.94 10.24
CA ASN A 87 -11.83 4.77 9.25
C ASN A 87 -12.19 5.45 7.93
N ALA A 88 -11.23 6.24 7.45
CA ALA A 88 -11.17 6.88 6.14
C ALA A 88 -9.82 6.60 5.45
N LEU A 89 -9.27 5.42 5.71
CA LEU A 89 -7.97 4.93 5.24
C LEU A 89 -8.04 4.30 3.85
N ASP A 90 -6.92 4.26 3.14
CA ASP A 90 -6.74 3.54 1.87
C ASP A 90 -5.73 2.38 1.98
N ASN A 91 -4.96 2.31 3.07
CA ASN A 91 -3.98 1.28 3.34
C ASN A 91 -4.53 0.12 4.20
N ARG A 92 -4.33 -1.12 3.73
CA ARG A 92 -4.76 -2.35 4.44
C ARG A 92 -4.03 -2.53 5.78
N ALA A 93 -2.74 -2.25 5.85
CA ALA A 93 -1.97 -2.45 7.09
C ALA A 93 -2.47 -1.52 8.21
N ALA A 94 -2.72 -0.25 7.87
CA ALA A 94 -3.31 0.72 8.80
C ALA A 94 -4.72 0.30 9.25
N ARG A 95 -5.58 -0.16 8.32
CA ARG A 95 -6.91 -0.68 8.68
C ARG A 95 -6.85 -1.89 9.62
N ASN A 96 -5.95 -2.84 9.37
CA ASN A 96 -5.73 -3.98 10.27
C ASN A 96 -5.30 -3.52 11.67
N HIS A 97 -4.40 -2.55 11.75
CA HIS A 97 -3.96 -1.99 13.03
C HIS A 97 -5.12 -1.34 13.78
N VAL A 98 -5.85 -0.40 13.16
CA VAL A 98 -7.00 0.27 13.78
C VAL A 98 -8.08 -0.74 14.20
N ASN A 99 -8.36 -1.74 13.36
CA ASN A 99 -9.29 -2.83 13.69
C ASN A 99 -8.89 -3.51 15.02
N ARG A 100 -7.62 -3.89 15.16
CA ARG A 100 -7.11 -4.54 16.38
C ARG A 100 -7.13 -3.61 17.58
N MET A 101 -6.79 -2.33 17.40
CA MET A 101 -6.86 -1.34 18.48
C MET A 101 -8.28 -1.14 18.98
N CYS A 102 -9.26 -1.03 18.09
CA CYS A 102 -10.68 -0.91 18.46
C CYS A 102 -11.21 -2.18 19.15
N LEU A 103 -10.81 -3.38 18.70
CA LEU A 103 -11.15 -4.64 19.39
C LEU A 103 -10.51 -4.75 20.77
N ALA A 104 -9.27 -4.26 20.94
CA ALA A 104 -8.57 -4.25 22.22
C ALA A 104 -9.18 -3.24 23.20
N ALA A 105 -9.53 -2.04 22.71
CA ALA A 105 -10.15 -0.97 23.48
C ALA A 105 -11.67 -1.15 23.69
N ASP A 106 -12.29 -2.12 23.00
CA ASP A 106 -13.75 -2.34 22.94
C ASP A 106 -14.56 -1.13 22.46
N ILE A 107 -14.01 -0.39 21.51
CA ILE A 107 -14.66 0.78 20.90
C ILE A 107 -15.29 0.39 19.55
N PRO A 108 -16.54 0.79 19.27
CA PRO A 108 -17.13 0.61 17.95
C PRO A 108 -16.30 1.29 16.85
N LEU A 109 -16.11 0.61 15.74
CA LEU A 109 -15.39 1.10 14.57
C LEU A 109 -16.34 1.12 13.36
N ILE A 110 -16.44 2.26 12.68
CA ILE A 110 -17.07 2.34 11.36
C ILE A 110 -15.96 2.23 10.32
N GLU A 111 -16.01 1.17 9.52
CA GLU A 111 -15.08 0.94 8.40
C GLU A 111 -15.73 1.35 7.09
N SER A 112 -14.94 1.92 6.18
CA SER A 112 -15.44 2.42 4.91
C SER A 112 -14.42 2.29 3.79
N GLY A 113 -14.88 2.29 2.54
CA GLY A 113 -13.99 2.31 1.39
C GLY A 113 -14.70 2.75 0.12
N THR A 114 -13.93 3.30 -0.82
CA THR A 114 -14.40 3.72 -2.14
C THR A 114 -13.50 3.18 -3.25
N ALA A 115 -14.11 2.93 -4.41
CA ALA A 115 -13.45 2.42 -5.60
C ALA A 115 -14.22 2.86 -6.85
N GLY A 116 -13.85 4.01 -7.44
CA GLY A 116 -14.59 4.56 -8.57
C GLY A 116 -16.01 4.95 -8.17
N TYR A 117 -17.00 4.32 -8.79
CA TYR A 117 -18.43 4.50 -8.49
C TYR A 117 -18.95 3.57 -7.39
N LEU A 118 -18.09 2.69 -6.87
CA LEU A 118 -18.44 1.72 -5.85
C LEU A 118 -17.95 2.20 -4.48
N GLY A 119 -18.63 1.78 -3.43
CA GLY A 119 -18.15 1.98 -2.08
C GLY A 119 -18.97 1.20 -1.07
N GLN A 120 -18.51 1.21 0.18
CA GLN A 120 -19.20 0.54 1.26
C GLN A 120 -18.93 1.19 2.61
N VAL A 121 -19.89 1.04 3.52
CA VAL A 121 -19.76 1.36 4.95
C VAL A 121 -20.20 0.14 5.76
N THR A 122 -19.50 -0.17 6.85
CA THR A 122 -19.89 -1.24 7.78
C THR A 122 -19.49 -0.90 9.21
N VAL A 123 -20.12 -1.55 10.17
CA VAL A 123 -19.87 -1.36 11.61
C VAL A 123 -19.23 -2.61 12.19
N ILE A 124 -18.12 -2.41 12.90
CA ILE A 124 -17.35 -3.41 13.63
C ILE A 124 -17.52 -3.15 15.13
N LYS A 125 -18.08 -4.12 15.85
CA LYS A 125 -18.18 -4.11 17.32
C LYS A 125 -17.80 -5.47 17.86
N LYS A 126 -16.82 -5.48 18.77
CA LYS A 126 -16.29 -6.69 19.42
C LYS A 126 -17.43 -7.56 19.97
N GLY A 127 -17.39 -8.85 19.66
CA GLY A 127 -18.36 -9.84 20.14
C GLY A 127 -19.75 -9.77 19.49
N LEU A 128 -20.05 -8.71 18.72
CA LEU A 128 -21.34 -8.51 18.08
C LEU A 128 -21.29 -8.73 16.56
N THR A 129 -20.25 -8.20 15.90
CA THR A 129 -20.12 -8.27 14.44
C THR A 129 -18.74 -8.78 14.01
N GLU A 130 -18.64 -9.24 12.76
CA GLU A 130 -17.37 -9.62 12.19
C GLU A 130 -16.36 -8.45 12.20
N CYS A 131 -15.10 -8.75 12.53
CA CYS A 131 -14.04 -7.76 12.45
C CYS A 131 -13.55 -7.60 11.00
N TYR A 132 -12.73 -6.57 10.75
CA TYR A 132 -12.21 -6.28 9.41
C TYR A 132 -11.48 -7.48 8.77
N GLU A 133 -10.85 -8.31 9.60
CA GLU A 133 -10.00 -9.45 9.21
C GLU A 133 -10.73 -10.81 9.26
N CYS A 134 -12.03 -10.86 9.54
CA CYS A 134 -12.81 -12.11 9.52
C CYS A 134 -12.87 -12.74 8.13
N GLN A 135 -13.09 -11.92 7.11
CA GLN A 135 -13.14 -12.37 5.71
C GLN A 135 -11.82 -12.04 5.00
N PRO A 136 -11.20 -13.01 4.31
CA PRO A 136 -9.97 -12.78 3.59
C PRO A 136 -10.20 -11.75 2.48
N LYS A 137 -9.58 -10.57 2.61
CA LYS A 137 -9.60 -9.56 1.55
C LYS A 137 -8.60 -9.96 0.45
N PRO A 138 -8.91 -9.73 -0.84
CA PRO A 138 -8.01 -10.04 -1.94
C PRO A 138 -6.62 -9.48 -1.65
N THR A 139 -5.61 -10.35 -1.66
CA THR A 139 -4.22 -9.92 -1.55
C THR A 139 -3.80 -9.24 -2.85
N GLN A 140 -2.93 -8.25 -2.75
CA GLN A 140 -2.31 -7.67 -3.94
C GLN A 140 -1.65 -8.80 -4.76
N LYS A 141 -1.83 -8.80 -6.08
CA LYS A 141 -1.28 -9.84 -6.95
C LYS A 141 0.25 -9.88 -6.79
N THR A 142 0.77 -10.97 -6.27
CA THR A 142 2.20 -11.27 -6.22
C THR A 142 2.58 -12.13 -7.41
N PHE A 143 3.61 -11.73 -8.13
CA PHE A 143 4.08 -12.45 -9.31
C PHE A 143 5.34 -13.27 -8.97
N PRO A 144 5.49 -14.49 -9.50
CA PRO A 144 6.69 -15.29 -9.27
C PRO A 144 7.96 -14.55 -9.69
N GLY A 145 9.02 -14.66 -8.89
CA GLY A 145 10.29 -13.99 -9.18
C GLY A 145 10.89 -14.39 -10.54
N CYS A 146 10.72 -15.64 -10.96
CA CYS A 146 11.14 -16.11 -12.29
C CYS A 146 10.35 -15.43 -13.43
N THR A 147 9.03 -15.25 -13.28
CA THR A 147 8.18 -14.52 -14.23
C THR A 147 8.58 -13.05 -14.32
N ILE A 148 8.82 -12.40 -13.18
CA ILE A 148 9.25 -11.00 -13.17
C ILE A 148 10.66 -10.82 -13.75
N ARG A 149 11.58 -11.78 -13.53
CA ARG A 149 12.99 -11.65 -13.93
C ARG A 149 13.29 -12.11 -15.36
N ASN A 150 12.75 -13.25 -15.76
CA ASN A 150 13.21 -13.97 -16.95
C ASN A 150 12.16 -13.99 -18.06
N THR A 151 10.89 -14.22 -17.72
CA THR A 151 9.83 -14.47 -18.71
C THR A 151 8.56 -13.66 -18.41
N PRO A 152 8.61 -12.31 -18.46
CA PRO A 152 7.42 -11.48 -18.31
C PRO A 152 6.49 -11.65 -19.52
N SER A 153 5.24 -12.05 -19.27
CA SER A 153 4.22 -12.23 -20.31
C SER A 153 3.14 -11.15 -20.37
N GLU A 154 3.12 -10.22 -19.41
CA GLU A 154 2.10 -9.17 -19.29
C GLU A 154 2.76 -7.84 -18.94
N PRO A 155 2.20 -6.70 -19.39
CA PRO A 155 2.72 -5.36 -19.07
C PRO A 155 2.92 -5.12 -17.56
N ILE A 156 2.05 -5.68 -16.71
CA ILE A 156 2.17 -5.54 -15.25
C ILE A 156 3.47 -6.14 -14.71
N HIS A 157 3.98 -7.22 -15.31
CA HIS A 157 5.26 -7.83 -14.92
C HIS A 157 6.43 -6.86 -15.13
N CYS A 158 6.40 -6.10 -16.22
CA CYS A 158 7.41 -5.09 -16.53
C CYS A 158 7.33 -3.89 -15.59
N ILE A 159 6.12 -3.47 -15.20
CA ILE A 159 5.91 -2.39 -14.23
C ILE A 159 6.41 -2.82 -12.85
N VAL A 160 6.07 -4.03 -12.40
CA VAL A 160 6.56 -4.59 -11.13
C VAL A 160 8.09 -4.72 -11.16
N TRP A 161 8.67 -5.18 -12.27
CA TRP A 161 10.12 -5.22 -12.44
C TRP A 161 10.76 -3.82 -12.33
N ALA A 162 10.17 -2.80 -12.96
CA ALA A 162 10.68 -1.43 -12.91
C ALA A 162 10.62 -0.83 -11.49
N LYS A 163 9.56 -1.11 -10.73
CA LYS A 163 9.48 -0.76 -9.30
C LYS A 163 10.52 -1.51 -8.47
N TYR A 164 10.73 -2.79 -8.74
CA TYR A 164 11.84 -3.54 -8.12
C TYR A 164 13.20 -2.95 -8.49
N LEU A 165 13.39 -2.47 -9.73
CA LEU A 165 14.61 -1.82 -10.14
C LEU A 165 14.82 -0.50 -9.39
N PHE A 166 13.76 0.28 -9.16
CA PHE A 166 13.82 1.49 -8.35
C PHE A 166 14.18 1.18 -6.89
N ASN A 167 13.44 0.27 -6.25
CA ASN A 167 13.62 -0.07 -4.83
C ASN A 167 14.91 -0.87 -4.55
N LYS A 168 15.27 -1.84 -5.41
CA LYS A 168 16.44 -2.72 -5.18
C LYS A 168 17.77 -2.04 -5.56
N ARG A 169 17.76 -0.86 -6.18
CA ARG A 169 18.97 -0.25 -6.78
C ARG A 169 19.08 1.27 -6.75
N LEU A 170 18.36 1.93 -5.84
CA LEU A 170 18.90 3.15 -5.26
C LEU A 170 19.47 2.88 -3.86
N LEU A 171 18.74 2.37 -2.84
CA LEU A 171 19.34 2.06 -1.52
C LEU A 171 18.60 0.96 -0.70
N CYS A 172 19.39 0.04 -0.13
CA CYS A 172 19.12 -1.05 0.85
C CYS A 172 18.97 -2.51 0.41
N THR A 173 19.42 -3.35 1.33
CA THR A 173 19.91 -4.73 1.23
C THR A 173 18.81 -5.80 1.21
N LEU A 174 19.03 -6.83 0.39
CA LEU A 174 19.01 -8.24 0.81
C LEU A 174 19.71 -9.06 -0.29
N GLY A 175 20.64 -9.92 0.14
CA GLY A 175 21.46 -10.78 -0.69
C GLY A 175 20.63 -11.67 -1.62
N PHE A 176 21.27 -12.09 -2.71
CA PHE A 176 20.72 -12.84 -3.83
C PHE A 176 19.92 -11.97 -4.82
N ILE A 177 20.49 -11.77 -6.01
CA ILE A 177 19.97 -12.22 -7.31
C ILE A 177 20.65 -11.41 -8.42
N GLU A 178 21.23 -12.13 -9.37
CA GLU A 178 21.97 -11.64 -10.53
C GLU A 178 21.07 -10.97 -11.59
N VAL A 179 21.69 -10.05 -12.35
CA VAL A 179 21.18 -9.51 -13.63
C VAL A 179 21.89 -10.14 -14.84
N SER A 180 22.72 -11.17 -14.60
CA SER A 180 23.37 -12.00 -15.63
C SER A 180 22.37 -12.77 -16.50
N CYS A 181 21.20 -13.14 -15.96
CA CYS A 181 20.20 -13.93 -16.70
C CYS A 181 19.48 -13.16 -17.82
N LEU A 182 19.73 -11.86 -18.00
CA LEU A 182 19.17 -11.09 -19.13
C LEU A 182 19.90 -11.34 -20.46
N LEU A 183 21.00 -12.08 -20.48
CA LEU A 183 21.80 -12.32 -21.70
C LEU A 183 21.55 -13.66 -22.39
N PHE A 184 20.76 -14.57 -21.82
CA PHE A 184 20.60 -15.93 -22.35
C PHE A 184 19.19 -16.21 -22.84
N SER A 185 18.83 -15.53 -23.92
CA SER A 185 17.86 -16.02 -24.89
C SER A 185 18.44 -15.79 -26.29
N GLY A 186 19.52 -16.51 -26.58
CA GLY A 186 20.17 -16.57 -27.89
C GLY A 186 20.31 -18.03 -28.32
N ASN A 187 20.16 -18.28 -29.62
CA ASN A 187 20.14 -19.59 -30.28
C ASN A 187 21.20 -20.60 -29.78
N PRO A 188 20.92 -21.93 -29.81
CA PRO A 188 21.88 -22.98 -29.42
C PRO A 188 23.20 -22.99 -30.23
N ALA A 189 23.23 -22.35 -31.40
CA ALA A 189 24.37 -22.36 -32.31
C ALA A 189 25.52 -21.41 -31.92
N ASP A 190 25.29 -20.43 -31.04
CA ASP A 190 26.35 -19.50 -30.60
C ASP A 190 27.16 -20.05 -29.39
N THR A 191 26.82 -21.25 -28.92
CA THR A 191 27.46 -21.88 -27.75
C THR A 191 28.84 -22.47 -28.07
N GLU A 192 29.13 -22.80 -29.33
CA GLU A 192 30.39 -23.47 -29.70
C GLU A 192 31.54 -22.51 -30.06
N ALA A 193 31.26 -21.23 -30.34
CA ALA A 193 32.30 -20.26 -30.74
C ALA A 193 32.97 -19.50 -29.58
N ARG A 194 32.56 -19.73 -28.32
CA ARG A 194 33.14 -19.07 -27.13
C ARG A 194 33.76 -20.02 -26.11
N ALA A 195 33.82 -21.32 -26.42
CA ALA A 195 34.41 -22.33 -25.54
C ALA A 195 35.96 -22.42 -25.62
N THR A 196 36.63 -21.59 -26.42
CA THR A 196 38.11 -21.67 -26.61
C THR A 196 38.88 -20.43 -26.11
N ALA A 197 38.36 -19.70 -25.13
CA ALA A 197 39.14 -18.65 -24.48
C ALA A 197 38.76 -18.48 -23.00
N SER A 198 39.25 -19.38 -22.14
CA SER A 198 39.70 -19.07 -20.76
C SER A 198 40.02 -20.34 -19.98
N ASP A 199 41.14 -20.99 -20.30
CA ASP A 199 41.90 -21.72 -19.29
C ASP A 199 42.90 -20.72 -18.69
N GLN A 200 42.50 -20.06 -17.61
CA GLN A 200 43.39 -19.56 -16.56
C GLN A 200 42.57 -19.03 -15.38
N ASP A 201 42.90 -19.56 -14.20
CA ASP A 201 42.36 -19.23 -12.88
C ASP A 201 41.98 -17.75 -12.69
N GLY A 202 40.75 -17.52 -12.25
CA GLY A 202 40.28 -16.19 -11.88
C GLY A 202 38.87 -16.26 -11.32
N ASP A 203 38.75 -16.45 -10.00
CA ASP A 203 37.50 -16.37 -9.26
C ASP A 203 36.81 -15.01 -9.54
N ILE A 204 35.76 -15.01 -10.36
CA ILE A 204 35.05 -13.79 -10.76
C ILE A 204 34.26 -13.29 -9.56
N LYS A 205 34.82 -12.35 -8.78
CA LYS A 205 34.09 -11.66 -7.72
C LYS A 205 32.87 -10.93 -8.29
N ARG A 206 31.68 -11.49 -8.03
CA ARG A 206 30.40 -10.96 -8.50
C ARG A 206 30.01 -9.74 -7.66
N VAL A 207 29.96 -8.57 -8.30
CA VAL A 207 29.62 -7.29 -7.65
C VAL A 207 28.10 -7.11 -7.64
N SER A 208 27.52 -6.79 -6.48
CA SER A 208 26.10 -6.44 -6.39
C SER A 208 25.83 -5.25 -7.30
N THR A 209 24.63 -5.12 -7.84
CA THR A 209 24.45 -4.05 -8.82
C THR A 209 24.25 -2.68 -8.21
N LYS A 210 24.00 -2.61 -6.89
CA LYS A 210 24.15 -1.37 -6.13
C LYS A 210 25.61 -0.92 -6.15
N ASP A 211 26.52 -1.84 -5.86
CA ASP A 211 27.96 -1.55 -5.81
C ASP A 211 28.51 -1.28 -7.22
N TRP A 212 28.01 -1.99 -8.24
CA TRP A 212 28.33 -1.71 -9.63
C TRP A 212 27.82 -0.33 -10.06
N ALA A 213 26.56 0.03 -9.75
CA ALA A 213 26.02 1.35 -10.09
C ALA A 213 26.82 2.46 -9.39
N ARG A 214 27.14 2.30 -8.10
CA ARG A 214 28.04 3.20 -7.35
C ARG A 214 29.41 3.31 -8.00
N SER A 215 30.02 2.19 -8.40
CA SER A 215 31.33 2.18 -9.07
C SER A 215 31.32 2.92 -10.41
N THR A 216 30.16 2.98 -11.07
CA THR A 216 29.96 3.74 -12.32
C THR A 216 29.47 5.16 -12.09
N GLY A 217 29.29 5.59 -10.84
CA GLY A 217 28.69 6.88 -10.50
C GLY A 217 27.24 7.03 -10.96
N TYR A 218 26.48 5.93 -11.06
CA TYR A 218 25.12 5.91 -11.59
C TYR A 218 25.00 6.51 -13.02
N ASP A 219 26.00 6.25 -13.87
CA ASP A 219 26.00 6.68 -15.27
C ASP A 219 24.82 6.07 -16.04
N ALA A 220 23.97 6.94 -16.59
CA ALA A 220 22.73 6.55 -17.25
C ALA A 220 22.97 5.65 -18.48
N VAL A 221 24.01 5.94 -19.27
CA VAL A 221 24.33 5.19 -20.50
C VAL A 221 24.88 3.80 -20.16
N LYS A 222 25.74 3.69 -19.14
CA LYS A 222 26.24 2.40 -18.64
C LYS A 222 25.11 1.57 -18.05
N LEU A 223 24.21 2.20 -17.28
CA LEU A 223 23.02 1.53 -16.74
C LEU A 223 22.10 1.03 -17.86
N PHE A 224 21.89 1.85 -18.89
CA PHE A 224 21.10 1.52 -20.08
C PHE A 224 21.72 0.37 -20.87
N ASN A 225 23.03 0.43 -21.17
CA ASN A 225 23.74 -0.60 -21.91
C ASN A 225 23.85 -1.93 -21.16
N LYS A 226 23.92 -1.90 -19.82
CA LYS A 226 23.88 -3.11 -18.99
C LYS A 226 22.54 -3.86 -19.10
N VAL A 227 21.48 -3.18 -19.56
CA VAL A 227 20.13 -3.74 -19.69
C VAL A 227 19.78 -4.10 -21.15
N GLY A 228 20.66 -3.79 -22.12
CA GLY A 228 20.66 -4.38 -23.47
C GLY A 228 19.71 -3.71 -24.49
N PHE A 229 19.93 -2.43 -24.82
CA PHE A 229 19.05 -1.67 -25.73
C PHE A 229 19.77 -1.12 -26.98
N THR A 230 19.10 -1.14 -28.14
CA THR A 230 19.48 -0.41 -29.37
C THR A 230 18.25 0.33 -29.94
N CYS A 231 18.44 1.52 -30.51
CA CYS A 231 17.38 2.49 -30.80
C CYS A 231 17.05 2.65 -32.30
N PRO A 232 15.76 2.73 -32.69
CA PRO A 232 15.35 3.53 -33.86
C PRO A 232 14.19 4.54 -33.59
N GLN A 233 13.94 5.39 -34.60
CA GLN A 233 13.35 6.75 -34.63
C GLN A 233 11.86 6.95 -34.25
N GLU A 234 11.50 8.23 -34.00
CA GLU A 234 10.28 8.76 -33.36
C GLU A 234 9.07 9.03 -34.27
N VAL A 235 7.87 9.03 -33.68
CA VAL A 235 6.62 9.58 -34.26
C VAL A 235 5.81 10.33 -33.18
N THR A 236 5.13 11.40 -33.59
CA THR A 236 4.34 12.35 -32.78
C THR A 236 2.86 11.93 -32.63
N GLY A 237 2.23 12.24 -31.49
CA GLY A 237 0.81 11.95 -31.22
C GLY A 237 0.03 13.13 -30.64
N THR A 238 -1.30 13.09 -30.75
CA THR A 238 -2.26 14.08 -30.22
C THR A 238 -2.96 13.53 -28.97
N GLY A 239 -3.24 14.40 -27.98
CA GLY A 239 -3.82 14.03 -26.67
C GLY A 239 -3.06 14.67 -25.50
N LEU A 240 -3.51 14.48 -24.25
CA LEU A 240 -2.75 14.90 -23.06
C LEU A 240 -1.37 14.21 -23.08
N LYS A 241 -0.29 14.95 -22.80
CA LYS A 241 1.09 14.46 -22.91
C LYS A 241 1.32 13.10 -22.24
N ASP A 242 0.71 12.88 -21.07
CA ASP A 242 0.87 11.63 -20.30
C ASP A 242 0.10 10.42 -20.85
N GLN A 243 -0.90 10.64 -21.72
CA GLN A 243 -1.66 9.58 -22.38
C GLN A 243 -1.01 9.13 -23.69
N GLN A 244 0.03 9.82 -24.14
CA GLN A 244 0.78 9.44 -25.33
C GLN A 244 1.75 8.31 -25.00
N VAL A 245 1.87 7.35 -25.91
CA VAL A 245 2.89 6.31 -25.85
C VAL A 245 4.10 6.80 -26.64
N LEU A 246 5.24 6.96 -25.96
CA LEU A 246 6.49 7.35 -26.61
C LEU A 246 7.10 6.18 -27.39
N GLY A 247 7.97 6.50 -28.35
CA GLY A 247 8.84 5.51 -28.98
C GLY A 247 9.96 5.05 -28.04
N VAL A 248 10.72 4.05 -28.48
CA VAL A 248 11.89 3.52 -27.73
C VAL A 248 12.89 4.63 -27.44
N ALA A 249 13.18 5.49 -28.42
CA ALA A 249 14.05 6.66 -28.25
C ALA A 249 13.58 7.58 -27.12
N GLY A 250 12.29 7.94 -27.12
CA GLY A 250 11.70 8.82 -26.12
C GLY A 250 11.77 8.21 -24.70
N TYR A 251 11.46 6.93 -24.54
CA TYR A 251 11.61 6.27 -23.25
C TYR A 251 13.07 6.09 -22.82
N SER A 252 14.01 5.92 -23.75
CA SER A 252 15.44 5.84 -23.45
C SER A 252 15.98 7.17 -22.90
N GLN A 253 15.57 8.29 -23.51
CA GLN A 253 15.90 9.62 -23.02
C GLN A 253 15.24 9.90 -21.66
N LEU A 254 13.97 9.51 -21.49
CA LEU A 254 13.25 9.67 -20.22
C LEU A 254 13.90 8.85 -19.08
N PHE A 255 14.35 7.63 -19.37
CA PHE A 255 15.11 6.81 -18.42
C PHE A 255 16.40 7.51 -17.99
N SER A 256 17.17 8.04 -18.94
CA SER A 256 18.44 8.70 -18.64
C SER A 256 18.25 9.95 -17.77
N ARG A 257 17.31 10.82 -18.15
CA ARG A 257 16.99 12.04 -17.41
C ARG A 257 16.45 11.76 -16.01
N SER A 258 15.60 10.75 -15.84
CA SER A 258 15.06 10.38 -14.53
C SER A 258 16.15 9.84 -13.61
N VAL A 259 17.09 9.02 -14.11
CA VAL A 259 18.25 8.56 -13.35
C VAL A 259 19.13 9.72 -12.87
N GLU A 260 19.44 10.69 -13.73
CA GLU A 260 20.24 11.86 -13.37
C GLU A 260 19.56 12.70 -12.27
N THR A 261 18.25 12.93 -12.42
CA THR A 261 17.46 13.66 -11.43
C THR A 261 17.44 12.94 -10.08
N LEU A 262 17.15 11.63 -10.08
CA LEU A 262 17.13 10.81 -8.86
C LEU A 262 18.51 10.75 -8.20
N ARG A 263 19.60 10.71 -8.98
CA ARG A 263 20.97 10.76 -8.47
C ARG A 263 21.23 12.08 -7.74
N SER A 264 20.80 13.21 -8.29
CA SER A 264 20.95 14.52 -7.63
C SER A 264 20.16 14.55 -6.32
N MET A 265 18.89 14.13 -6.34
CA MET A 265 18.04 14.07 -5.14
C MET A 265 18.63 13.17 -4.05
N LEU A 266 19.30 12.09 -4.45
CA LEU A 266 20.00 11.21 -3.53
C LEU A 266 21.22 11.91 -2.90
N ALA A 267 22.02 12.60 -3.70
CA ALA A 267 23.18 13.33 -3.21
C ALA A 267 22.79 14.41 -2.18
N ASP A 268 21.67 15.10 -2.42
CA ASP A 268 21.15 16.14 -1.53
C ASP A 268 20.69 15.62 -0.16
N LYS A 269 20.34 14.33 -0.06
CA LYS A 269 19.89 13.70 1.20
C LYS A 269 21.03 13.21 2.10
N GLY A 270 22.28 13.22 1.62
CA GLY A 270 23.45 12.80 2.39
C GLY A 270 23.77 11.30 2.32
N ASP A 271 24.87 10.90 2.96
CA ASP A 271 25.39 9.53 2.87
C ASP A 271 24.48 8.53 3.59
N GLY A 272 24.23 7.38 2.95
CA GLY A 272 23.32 6.35 3.45
C GLY A 272 21.82 6.63 3.31
N ALA A 273 21.39 7.81 2.85
CA ALA A 273 19.98 8.18 2.78
C ALA A 273 19.23 7.51 1.61
N GLU A 274 18.00 7.03 1.81
CA GLU A 274 17.28 6.22 0.82
C GLU A 274 16.21 6.99 0.03
N LEU A 275 16.06 6.65 -1.25
CA LEU A 275 14.90 7.07 -2.03
C LEU A 275 13.81 6.01 -1.92
N VAL A 276 12.64 6.43 -1.47
CA VAL A 276 11.43 5.59 -1.42
C VAL A 276 10.63 5.86 -2.68
N TRP A 277 10.16 4.79 -3.34
CA TRP A 277 9.33 4.97 -4.52
C TRP A 277 8.02 5.68 -4.17
N ASP A 278 7.77 6.77 -4.85
CA ASP A 278 6.50 7.48 -4.84
C ASP A 278 5.97 7.61 -6.27
N LYS A 279 4.68 7.33 -6.45
CA LYS A 279 3.97 7.46 -7.73
C LYS A 279 3.69 8.92 -8.11
N ASP A 280 3.76 9.81 -7.12
CA ASP A 280 3.47 11.22 -7.29
C ASP A 280 4.75 12.06 -7.44
N ASP A 281 5.91 11.50 -7.07
CA ASP A 281 7.24 12.02 -7.40
C ASP A 281 7.51 11.90 -8.92
N PRO A 282 7.56 13.02 -9.68
CA PRO A 282 7.72 12.98 -11.13
C PRO A 282 8.93 12.18 -11.61
N PRO A 283 10.17 12.37 -11.10
CA PRO A 283 11.34 11.60 -11.53
C PRO A 283 11.23 10.11 -11.20
N ALA A 284 10.65 9.70 -10.06
CA ALA A 284 10.43 8.29 -9.76
C ALA A 284 9.37 7.64 -10.68
N MET A 285 8.29 8.35 -10.98
CA MET A 285 7.26 7.87 -11.91
C MET A 285 7.81 7.80 -13.34
N ASP A 286 8.63 8.75 -13.76
CA ASP A 286 9.27 8.76 -15.08
C ASP A 286 10.26 7.61 -15.23
N PHE A 287 11.06 7.33 -14.20
CA PHE A 287 11.95 6.16 -14.16
C PHE A 287 11.17 4.85 -14.34
N VAL A 288 10.10 4.65 -13.57
CA VAL A 288 9.31 3.42 -13.65
C VAL A 288 8.60 3.30 -15.00
N THR A 289 8.07 4.41 -15.53
CA THR A 289 7.43 4.47 -16.85
C THR A 289 8.41 4.06 -17.95
N ALA A 290 9.58 4.68 -17.97
CA ALA A 290 10.60 4.41 -18.97
C ALA A 290 11.14 2.98 -18.87
N ALA A 291 11.57 2.55 -17.68
CA ALA A 291 12.13 1.22 -17.46
C ALA A 291 11.13 0.10 -17.77
N ALA A 292 9.86 0.27 -17.41
CA ALA A 292 8.81 -0.71 -17.70
C ALA A 292 8.55 -0.82 -19.20
N ASN A 293 8.42 0.30 -19.92
CA ASN A 293 8.14 0.30 -21.36
C ASN A 293 9.30 -0.25 -22.19
N LEU A 294 10.53 0.14 -21.84
CA LEU A 294 11.73 -0.43 -22.45
C LEU A 294 11.78 -1.95 -22.29
N ARG A 295 11.42 -2.46 -21.11
CA ARG A 295 11.30 -3.91 -20.87
C ARG A 295 10.14 -4.54 -21.63
N MET A 296 8.98 -3.88 -21.73
CA MET A 296 7.87 -4.37 -22.57
C MET A 296 8.33 -4.55 -24.01
N HIS A 297 9.07 -3.58 -24.55
CA HIS A 297 9.60 -3.66 -25.91
C HIS A 297 10.55 -4.84 -26.12
N ILE A 298 11.48 -5.10 -25.20
CA ILE A 298 12.39 -6.27 -25.25
C ILE A 298 11.59 -7.58 -25.41
N PHE A 299 10.51 -7.71 -24.65
CA PHE A 299 9.67 -8.91 -24.66
C PHE A 299 8.53 -8.84 -25.69
N SER A 300 8.66 -7.98 -26.71
CA SER A 300 7.70 -7.83 -27.81
C SER A 300 6.26 -7.55 -27.33
N MET A 301 6.11 -6.83 -26.23
CA MET A 301 4.82 -6.33 -25.72
C MET A 301 4.58 -4.89 -26.15
N ASN A 302 3.31 -4.55 -26.35
CA ASN A 302 2.90 -3.16 -26.60
C ASN A 302 3.23 -2.29 -25.39
N MET A 303 4.01 -1.23 -25.62
CA MET A 303 4.30 -0.21 -24.63
C MET A 303 3.02 0.52 -24.22
N LYS A 304 3.01 1.05 -22.99
CA LYS A 304 1.90 1.75 -22.37
C LYS A 304 2.23 3.21 -22.14
N SER A 305 1.20 4.05 -22.07
CA SER A 305 1.38 5.46 -21.75
C SER A 305 1.84 5.65 -20.30
N ARG A 306 2.42 6.81 -19.98
CA ARG A 306 2.73 7.19 -18.58
C ARG A 306 1.48 7.13 -17.71
N PHE A 307 0.35 7.55 -18.27
CA PHE A 307 -0.97 7.46 -17.65
C PHE A 307 -1.30 6.00 -17.32
N ASP A 308 -1.32 5.08 -18.28
CA ASP A 308 -1.70 3.68 -18.02
C ASP A 308 -0.77 2.97 -17.01
N ILE A 309 0.51 3.32 -17.00
CA ILE A 309 1.48 2.78 -16.03
C ILE A 309 1.21 3.34 -14.63
N LYS A 310 0.86 4.63 -14.53
CA LYS A 310 0.43 5.26 -13.28
C LYS A 310 -0.93 4.72 -12.80
N TRP A 311 -1.87 4.47 -13.71
CA TRP A 311 -3.29 4.21 -13.44
C TRP A 311 -3.69 2.75 -13.24
N ASN A 312 -2.80 1.90 -12.73
CA ASN A 312 -3.22 0.71 -11.95
C ASN A 312 -3.87 1.10 -10.59
N ILE A 313 -4.47 2.30 -10.52
CA ILE A 313 -5.02 2.96 -9.34
C ILE A 313 -6.49 3.20 -9.65
N ILE A 314 -7.36 2.77 -8.73
CA ILE A 314 -8.80 2.95 -8.88
C ILE A 314 -9.10 4.47 -8.79
N PRO A 315 -9.79 5.07 -9.76
CA PRO A 315 -10.09 6.50 -9.71
C PRO A 315 -10.91 6.86 -8.48
N ALA A 316 -10.43 7.83 -7.71
CA ALA A 316 -11.18 8.45 -6.63
C ALA A 316 -12.19 9.43 -7.24
N ILE A 317 -13.47 9.25 -6.94
CA ILE A 317 -14.54 10.13 -7.40
C ILE A 317 -15.10 10.87 -6.18
N ALA A 318 -15.08 12.21 -6.23
CA ALA A 318 -15.52 13.05 -5.12
C ALA A 318 -16.96 12.76 -4.66
N THR A 319 -17.88 12.52 -5.60
CA THR A 319 -19.27 12.19 -5.29
C THR A 319 -19.40 10.85 -4.56
N THR A 320 -18.63 9.83 -4.93
CA THR A 320 -18.61 8.54 -4.22
C THR A 320 -18.13 8.74 -2.78
N ASN A 321 -17.05 9.50 -2.58
CA ASN A 321 -16.54 9.81 -1.24
C ASN A 321 -17.56 10.56 -0.39
N ALA A 322 -18.26 11.55 -0.96
CA ALA A 322 -19.30 12.30 -0.26
C ALA A 322 -20.49 11.42 0.16
N VAL A 323 -20.93 10.49 -0.70
CA VAL A 323 -21.99 9.52 -0.36
C VAL A 323 -21.53 8.62 0.79
N ILE A 324 -20.34 8.03 0.70
CA ILE A 324 -19.81 7.15 1.74
C ILE A 324 -19.63 7.91 3.06
N ALA A 325 -19.08 9.13 3.05
CA ALA A 325 -18.94 9.96 4.24
C ALA A 325 -20.28 10.30 4.89
N GLY A 326 -21.34 10.55 4.10
CA GLY A 326 -22.69 10.73 4.62
C GLY A 326 -23.23 9.47 5.30
N LEU A 327 -23.02 8.30 4.69
CA LEU A 327 -23.42 7.01 5.27
C LEU A 327 -22.68 6.70 6.57
N ILE A 328 -21.40 7.05 6.69
CA ILE A 328 -20.63 6.90 7.94
C ILE A 328 -21.31 7.67 9.08
N VAL A 329 -21.68 8.94 8.86
CA VAL A 329 -22.34 9.76 9.89
C VAL A 329 -23.71 9.19 10.24
N LEU A 330 -24.48 8.69 9.27
CA LEU A 330 -25.78 8.06 9.54
C LEU A 330 -25.64 6.79 10.41
N GLU A 331 -24.63 5.95 10.18
CA GLU A 331 -24.35 4.79 11.04
C GLU A 331 -23.84 5.23 12.42
N ALA A 332 -23.02 6.28 12.50
CA ALA A 332 -22.56 6.86 13.76
C ALA A 332 -23.72 7.32 14.64
N LEU A 333 -24.72 7.99 14.06
CA LEU A 333 -25.90 8.44 14.79
C LEU A 333 -26.69 7.27 15.39
N LYS A 334 -26.78 6.12 14.70
CA LYS A 334 -27.42 4.92 15.24
C LYS A 334 -26.67 4.36 16.43
N ILE A 335 -25.34 4.25 16.31
CA ILE A 335 -24.47 3.77 17.41
C ILE A 335 -24.63 4.67 18.65
N LEU A 336 -24.58 5.99 18.46
CA LEU A 336 -24.72 6.96 19.56
C LEU A 336 -26.14 7.03 20.15
N SER A 337 -27.15 6.57 19.41
CA SER A 337 -28.51 6.41 19.93
C SER A 337 -28.72 5.10 20.70
N GLY A 338 -27.71 4.23 20.79
CA GLY A 338 -27.81 2.89 21.37
C GLY A 338 -28.43 1.84 20.44
N ASP A 339 -28.71 2.19 19.18
CA ASP A 339 -29.42 1.36 18.20
C ASP A 339 -28.45 0.57 17.29
N VAL A 340 -27.43 -0.06 17.87
CA VAL A 340 -26.39 -0.79 17.08
C VAL A 340 -27.01 -1.92 16.25
N GLU A 341 -28.12 -2.52 16.69
CA GLU A 341 -28.85 -3.55 15.94
C GLU A 341 -29.48 -3.04 14.63
N GLN A 342 -29.68 -1.72 14.50
CA GLN A 342 -30.15 -1.08 13.27
C GLN A 342 -29.02 -0.72 12.29
N CYS A 343 -27.77 -0.90 12.71
CA CYS A 343 -26.63 -0.70 11.83
C CYS A 343 -26.59 -1.77 10.73
N ARG A 344 -26.06 -1.39 9.57
CA ARG A 344 -26.04 -2.24 8.37
C ARG A 344 -24.71 -2.10 7.65
N THR A 345 -24.30 -3.15 6.95
CA THR A 345 -23.32 -2.99 5.87
C THR A 345 -24.04 -2.41 4.67
N ILE A 346 -23.65 -1.23 4.20
CA ILE A 346 -24.31 -0.54 3.08
C ILE A 346 -23.36 -0.51 1.90
N PHE A 347 -23.78 -1.09 0.78
CA PHE A 347 -23.05 -1.04 -0.48
C PHE A 347 -23.61 0.02 -1.42
N LEU A 348 -22.73 0.83 -2.01
CA LEU A 348 -23.02 1.73 -3.10
C LEU A 348 -22.63 1.06 -4.43
N ASN A 349 -23.62 0.82 -5.28
CA ASN A 349 -23.42 0.26 -6.61
C ASN A 349 -23.35 1.36 -7.68
N LYS A 350 -22.72 1.05 -8.81
CA LYS A 350 -22.71 1.93 -9.99
C LYS A 350 -24.08 2.00 -10.68
N GLN A 351 -24.83 0.90 -10.65
CA GLN A 351 -26.18 0.80 -11.22
C GLN A 351 -27.11 0.11 -10.22
N PRO A 352 -28.42 0.37 -10.28
CA PRO A 352 -29.38 -0.33 -9.44
C PRO A 352 -29.32 -1.84 -9.66
N ASN A 353 -29.41 -2.61 -8.58
CA ASN A 353 -29.53 -4.07 -8.68
C ASN A 353 -30.92 -4.48 -9.26
N PRO A 354 -31.19 -5.77 -9.51
CA PRO A 354 -32.50 -6.22 -10.02
C PRO A 354 -33.71 -5.81 -9.16
N ARG A 355 -33.48 -5.48 -7.88
CA ARG A 355 -34.49 -4.96 -6.94
C ARG A 355 -34.57 -3.43 -6.95
N LYS A 356 -33.99 -2.76 -7.95
CA LYS A 356 -33.94 -1.30 -8.14
C LYS A 356 -33.25 -0.53 -7.01
N LYS A 357 -32.35 -1.17 -6.26
CA LYS A 357 -31.59 -0.52 -5.18
C LYS A 357 -30.19 -0.13 -5.65
N LEU A 358 -29.87 1.16 -5.54
CA LEU A 358 -28.51 1.69 -5.75
C LEU A 358 -27.66 1.59 -4.47
N LEU A 359 -28.26 1.96 -3.33
CA LEU A 359 -27.74 1.70 -2.00
C LEU A 359 -28.36 0.41 -1.47
N VAL A 360 -27.53 -0.58 -1.16
CA VAL A 360 -27.96 -1.91 -0.74
C VAL A 360 -27.54 -2.15 0.71
N PRO A 361 -28.46 -1.96 1.69
CA PRO A 361 -28.20 -2.33 3.07
C PRO A 361 -28.32 -3.84 3.26
N CYS A 362 -27.35 -4.41 3.96
CA CYS A 362 -27.25 -5.80 4.37
C CYS A 362 -27.15 -5.87 5.91
N ALA A 363 -27.66 -6.96 6.50
CA ALA A 363 -27.45 -7.21 7.93
C ALA A 363 -25.94 -7.32 8.23
N LEU A 364 -25.54 -6.96 9.44
CA LEU A 364 -24.17 -7.15 9.90
C LEU A 364 -23.96 -8.64 10.20
N ASP A 365 -22.89 -9.21 9.67
CA ASP A 365 -22.54 -10.60 9.92
C ASP A 365 -21.92 -10.75 11.33
N PRO A 366 -22.17 -11.88 12.02
CA PRO A 366 -21.61 -12.15 13.35
C PRO A 366 -20.10 -12.47 13.28
N PRO A 367 -19.37 -12.43 14.41
CA PRO A 367 -17.95 -12.79 14.45
C PRO A 367 -17.70 -14.21 13.95
N SER A 368 -16.67 -14.38 13.11
CA SER A 368 -16.25 -15.70 12.65
C SER A 368 -15.47 -16.44 13.73
N ALA A 369 -15.88 -17.67 14.05
CA ALA A 369 -15.16 -18.55 14.99
C ALA A 369 -13.74 -18.92 14.49
N ASN A 370 -13.51 -18.85 13.18
CA ASN A 370 -12.23 -19.18 12.55
C ASN A 370 -11.35 -17.95 12.30
N CYS A 371 -11.74 -16.77 12.79
CA CYS A 371 -10.94 -15.57 12.60
C CYS A 371 -9.67 -15.62 13.46
N TYR A 372 -8.50 -15.52 12.83
CA TYR A 372 -7.20 -15.47 13.52
C TYR A 372 -6.94 -14.17 14.30
N VAL A 373 -7.93 -13.28 14.42
CA VAL A 373 -7.80 -11.98 15.09
C VAL A 373 -8.82 -11.83 16.22
N CYS A 374 -10.12 -11.95 15.93
CA CYS A 374 -11.17 -11.67 16.91
C CYS A 374 -11.81 -12.92 17.55
N ALA A 375 -11.36 -14.13 17.20
CA ALA A 375 -11.76 -15.32 17.93
C ALA A 375 -11.24 -15.28 19.38
N SER A 376 -11.86 -16.02 20.28
CA SER A 376 -11.48 -16.06 21.70
C SER A 376 -10.07 -16.63 21.93
N LYS A 377 -9.67 -17.59 21.09
CA LYS A 377 -8.31 -18.15 21.03
C LYS A 377 -7.89 -18.24 19.56
N PRO A 378 -7.30 -17.18 19.00
CA PRO A 378 -6.89 -17.17 17.60
C PRO A 378 -5.66 -18.06 17.41
N GLU A 379 -5.75 -19.02 16.49
CA GLU A 379 -4.66 -19.93 16.14
C GLU A 379 -4.47 -19.99 14.62
N VAL A 380 -3.23 -20.15 14.17
CA VAL A 380 -2.87 -20.27 12.76
C VAL A 380 -1.82 -21.35 12.56
N THR A 381 -1.87 -22.04 11.43
CA THR A 381 -0.84 -23.02 11.03
C THR A 381 -0.03 -22.46 9.87
N VAL A 382 1.29 -22.37 10.02
CA VAL A 382 2.20 -21.90 8.97
C VAL A 382 3.08 -23.06 8.50
N LYS A 383 3.01 -23.37 7.20
CA LYS A 383 3.90 -24.36 6.58
C LYS A 383 5.16 -23.67 6.05
N LEU A 384 6.32 -24.03 6.61
CA LEU A 384 7.63 -23.49 6.24
C LEU A 384 8.73 -24.55 6.37
N ASN A 385 9.92 -24.29 5.82
CA ASN A 385 11.08 -25.16 5.99
C ASN A 385 11.95 -24.64 7.14
N VAL A 386 11.91 -25.34 8.28
CA VAL A 386 12.61 -24.93 9.51
C VAL A 386 14.14 -24.86 9.38
N HIS A 387 14.73 -25.54 8.40
CA HIS A 387 16.17 -25.51 8.15
C HIS A 387 16.60 -24.36 7.21
N LYS A 388 15.65 -23.70 6.55
CA LYS A 388 15.92 -22.61 5.59
C LYS A 388 15.38 -21.26 6.04
N THR A 389 14.33 -21.25 6.86
CA THR A 389 13.71 -20.02 7.34
C THR A 389 14.52 -19.44 8.49
N LEU A 390 15.06 -18.24 8.28
CA LEU A 390 15.74 -17.47 9.32
C LEU A 390 14.74 -16.82 10.28
N VAL A 391 15.16 -16.56 11.52
CA VAL A 391 14.35 -15.82 12.51
C VAL A 391 13.96 -14.44 11.98
N LEU A 392 14.87 -13.73 11.33
CA LEU A 392 14.56 -12.45 10.67
C LEU A 392 13.48 -12.57 9.60
N ALA A 393 13.46 -13.68 8.84
CA ALA A 393 12.43 -13.91 7.84
C ALA A 393 11.07 -14.24 8.48
N LEU A 394 11.07 -14.92 9.63
CA LEU A 394 9.87 -15.12 10.45
C LEU A 394 9.34 -13.78 10.96
N GLN A 395 10.21 -12.94 11.54
CA GLN A 395 9.84 -11.62 12.05
C GLN A 395 9.26 -10.72 10.95
N ASP A 396 10.01 -10.46 9.89
CA ASP A 396 9.64 -9.40 8.95
C ASP A 396 8.58 -9.85 7.94
N LYS A 397 8.72 -11.05 7.36
CA LYS A 397 7.83 -11.49 6.27
C LYS A 397 6.57 -12.19 6.77
N ILE A 398 6.65 -12.88 7.90
CA ILE A 398 5.52 -13.66 8.42
C ILE A 398 4.77 -12.83 9.47
N LEU A 399 5.42 -12.41 10.55
CA LEU A 399 4.74 -11.72 11.64
C LEU A 399 4.37 -10.27 11.28
N LYS A 400 5.32 -9.47 10.81
CA LYS A 400 5.07 -8.07 10.45
C LYS A 400 4.30 -7.95 9.14
N GLU A 401 4.82 -8.49 8.03
CA GLU A 401 4.19 -8.32 6.71
C GLU A 401 2.88 -9.12 6.56
N LYS A 402 2.90 -10.44 6.84
CA LYS A 402 1.73 -11.29 6.60
C LYS A 402 0.67 -11.20 7.70
N PHE A 403 1.08 -11.17 8.96
CA PHE A 403 0.16 -11.05 10.10
C PHE A 403 -0.02 -9.62 10.59
N GLY A 404 0.64 -8.62 10.01
CA GLY A 404 0.39 -7.21 10.33
C GLY A 404 0.74 -6.81 11.76
N MET A 405 1.66 -7.53 12.42
CA MET A 405 2.15 -7.17 13.74
C MET A 405 3.10 -5.96 13.64
N VAL A 406 3.02 -5.03 14.59
CA VAL A 406 3.90 -3.83 14.60
C VAL A 406 5.21 -4.14 15.30
N ALA A 407 5.13 -4.59 16.56
CA ALA A 407 6.25 -4.95 17.41
C ALA A 407 5.97 -6.34 18.02
N PRO A 408 6.37 -7.44 17.35
CA PRO A 408 6.06 -8.79 17.82
C PRO A 408 7.10 -9.32 18.81
N ASP A 409 6.63 -9.85 19.94
CA ASP A 409 7.39 -10.74 20.82
C ASP A 409 6.97 -12.19 20.55
N VAL A 410 7.94 -13.10 20.44
CA VAL A 410 7.68 -14.51 20.13
C VAL A 410 8.46 -15.43 21.05
N GLN A 411 7.74 -16.38 21.64
CA GLN A 411 8.29 -17.46 22.44
C GLN A 411 7.84 -18.83 21.92
N ILE A 412 8.63 -19.86 22.22
CA ILE A 412 8.25 -21.26 21.99
C ILE A 412 7.45 -21.77 23.19
N GLU A 413 6.31 -22.41 22.93
CA GLU A 413 5.54 -23.12 23.96
C GLU A 413 6.17 -24.48 24.31
N ASP A 414 7.34 -24.44 24.95
CA ASP A 414 8.10 -25.61 25.41
C ASP A 414 8.08 -25.78 26.95
N GLY A 415 7.29 -24.95 27.64
CA GLY A 415 7.22 -24.87 29.10
C GLY A 415 8.37 -24.09 29.77
N LYS A 416 9.40 -23.69 29.01
CA LYS A 416 10.49 -22.81 29.46
C LYS A 416 10.30 -21.37 29.02
N GLY A 417 9.52 -21.15 27.95
CA GLY A 417 9.29 -19.81 27.40
C GLY A 417 10.49 -19.31 26.62
N THR A 418 11.11 -20.17 25.81
CA THR A 418 12.29 -19.80 25.01
C THR A 418 11.94 -18.64 24.07
N ILE A 419 12.57 -17.48 24.25
CA ILE A 419 12.35 -16.27 23.44
C ILE A 419 13.09 -16.40 22.10
N LEU A 420 12.38 -16.14 21.00
CA LEU A 420 12.92 -16.13 19.64
C LEU A 420 13.05 -14.71 19.07
N ILE A 421 12.09 -13.83 19.38
CA ILE A 421 12.02 -12.47 18.88
C ILE A 421 11.57 -11.59 20.04
N SER A 422 12.30 -10.50 20.30
CA SER A 422 11.91 -9.43 21.21
C SER A 422 11.60 -8.15 20.42
N SER A 423 10.66 -7.38 20.94
CA SER A 423 10.34 -6.03 20.47
C SER A 423 11.31 -4.98 21.02
N GLU A 424 12.10 -5.29 22.04
CA GLU A 424 13.14 -4.41 22.58
C GLU A 424 14.41 -4.46 21.71
N GLU A 425 14.90 -3.28 21.29
CA GLU A 425 16.11 -3.18 20.46
C GLU A 425 17.34 -3.74 21.21
N GLY A 426 18.14 -4.57 20.53
CA GLY A 426 19.36 -5.17 21.07
C GLY A 426 19.20 -6.47 21.85
N GLU A 427 17.98 -6.99 22.08
CA GLU A 427 17.80 -8.25 22.82
C GLU A 427 17.93 -9.51 21.95
N THR A 428 17.50 -9.45 20.68
CA THR A 428 17.41 -10.63 19.78
C THR A 428 17.96 -10.37 18.37
N GLU A 429 18.97 -9.50 18.24
CA GLU A 429 19.60 -9.13 16.95
C GLU A 429 20.48 -10.22 16.32
#